data_AF-A0A250KE97-F1
#
_entry.id   AF-A0A250KE97-F1
#
_cell.length_a   1.000
_cell.length_b   1.000
_cell.length_c   1.000
_cell.angle_alpha   90.00
_cell.angle_beta   90.00
_cell.angle_gamma   90.00
#
_symmetry.space_group_name_H-M   'P 1'
#
loop_
_entity.id
_entity.type
_entity.pdbx_description
1 polymer ?
#
loop_
_entity_poly.entity_id
_entity_poly.type
_entity_poly.pdbx_seq_one_letter_code
_entity_poly.pdbx_strand_id
1 'polypeptide(L)'
;MLQITNLKVNTLSGVANGKVTLTATIVTTSPIDDIEVEFHGDKEYDVDIYGYYYNQDFSIPRGNKAYDTSQEIQIPTTVEPGDYHFVIRLTDQAGHQQIRAMAIKIK
;
A
#
# COMPACT_ATOMS: atom_id res chain seq x y z
N MET A 1 5.78 -17.44 -10.81
CA MET A 1 6.25 -16.56 -9.73
C MET A 1 5.13 -15.60 -9.37
N LEU A 2 4.89 -15.34 -8.09
CA LEU A 2 4.00 -14.26 -7.64
C LEU A 2 4.54 -12.93 -8.19
N GLN A 3 3.71 -12.15 -8.90
CA GLN A 3 4.14 -10.89 -9.50
C GLN A 3 3.08 -9.78 -9.41
N ILE A 4 3.43 -8.67 -8.77
CA ILE A 4 2.71 -7.41 -8.92
C ILE A 4 3.12 -6.78 -10.25
N THR A 5 2.14 -6.49 -11.11
CA THR A 5 2.35 -5.71 -12.34
C THR A 5 1.62 -4.37 -12.24
N ASN A 6 2.03 -3.37 -13.00
CA ASN A 6 1.29 -2.11 -13.16
C ASN A 6 0.84 -1.42 -11.85
N LEU A 7 1.66 -1.49 -10.81
CA LEU A 7 1.41 -0.76 -9.56
C LEU A 7 1.55 0.74 -9.78
N LYS A 8 0.50 1.50 -9.46
CA LYS A 8 0.42 2.95 -9.64
C LYS A 8 -0.24 3.62 -8.44
N VAL A 9 0.29 4.77 -8.05
CA VAL A 9 -0.38 5.70 -7.14
C VAL A 9 -0.78 6.90 -7.99
N ASN A 10 -2.02 7.38 -7.81
CA ASN A 10 -2.57 8.48 -8.61
C ASN A 10 -1.77 9.78 -8.49
N THR A 11 -1.01 9.95 -7.40
CA THR A 11 -0.11 11.08 -7.17
C THR A 11 1.16 10.66 -6.42
N LEU A 12 2.29 11.24 -6.80
CA LEU A 12 3.55 11.11 -6.05
C LEU A 12 3.68 12.17 -4.94
N SER A 13 2.63 12.98 -4.72
CA SER A 13 2.53 13.89 -3.58
C SER A 13 1.12 14.04 -3.03
N GLY A 14 0.99 14.13 -1.70
CA GLY A 14 -0.27 14.42 -1.00
C GLY A 14 -0.21 15.71 -0.19
N VAL A 15 -1.34 16.08 0.39
CA VAL A 15 -1.47 17.18 1.37
C VAL A 15 -2.27 16.67 2.55
N ALA A 16 -2.07 17.27 3.73
CA ALA A 16 -2.92 17.00 4.89
C ALA A 16 -4.40 17.19 4.55
N ASN A 17 -5.27 16.30 5.05
CA ASN A 17 -6.69 16.24 4.71
C ASN A 17 -7.01 15.91 3.22
N GLY A 18 -5.99 15.59 2.42
CA GLY A 18 -6.14 15.13 1.05
C GLY A 18 -6.44 13.63 0.95
N LYS A 19 -6.56 13.16 -0.30
CA LYS A 19 -6.77 11.75 -0.63
C LYS A 19 -5.68 11.26 -1.58
N VAL A 20 -5.27 10.02 -1.38
CA VAL A 20 -4.41 9.30 -2.32
C VAL A 20 -5.15 8.04 -2.74
N THR A 21 -5.07 7.71 -4.03
CA THR A 21 -5.67 6.49 -4.59
C THR A 21 -4.57 5.60 -5.14
N LEU A 22 -4.47 4.42 -4.57
CA LEU A 22 -3.61 3.34 -5.01
C LEU A 22 -4.38 2.48 -6.00
N THR A 23 -3.79 2.19 -7.16
CA THR A 23 -4.36 1.25 -8.13
C THR A 23 -3.31 0.24 -8.55
N ALA A 24 -3.67 -1.03 -8.64
CA ALA A 24 -2.74 -2.08 -9.05
C ALA A 24 -3.47 -3.17 -9.85
N THR A 25 -2.77 -3.71 -10.85
CA THR A 25 -3.17 -4.94 -11.56
C THR A 25 -2.24 -6.07 -11.13
N ILE A 26 -2.72 -6.90 -10.24
CA ILE A 26 -1.96 -8.00 -9.69
C ILE A 26 -2.11 -9.22 -10.61
N VAL A 27 -1.00 -9.84 -11.01
CA VAL A 27 -1.00 -11.01 -11.90
C VAL A 27 -0.14 -12.11 -11.30
N THR A 28 -0.77 -13.21 -10.91
CA THR A 28 -0.09 -14.24 -10.12
C THR A 28 -0.13 -15.57 -10.85
N THR A 29 0.95 -16.35 -10.72
CA THR A 29 0.96 -17.73 -11.22
C THR A 29 0.21 -18.69 -10.31
N SER A 30 0.03 -18.29 -9.04
CA SER A 30 -0.59 -19.05 -7.95
C SER A 30 -1.77 -18.27 -7.37
N PRO A 31 -2.82 -18.94 -6.86
CA PRO A 31 -3.89 -18.26 -6.13
C PRO A 31 -3.35 -17.43 -4.96
N ILE A 32 -3.90 -16.23 -4.82
CA ILE A 32 -3.57 -15.33 -3.71
C ILE A 32 -4.42 -15.69 -2.49
N ASP A 33 -3.87 -15.54 -1.30
CA ASP A 33 -4.61 -15.64 -0.04
C ASP A 33 -4.92 -14.25 0.53
N ASP A 34 -3.95 -13.33 0.49
CA ASP A 34 -4.06 -12.03 1.15
C ASP A 34 -3.33 -10.86 0.43
N ILE A 35 -3.86 -9.65 0.60
CA ILE A 35 -3.22 -8.37 0.24
C ILE A 35 -3.23 -7.45 1.46
N GLU A 36 -2.05 -7.00 1.86
CA GLU A 36 -1.88 -5.99 2.88
C GLU A 36 -1.40 -4.68 2.23
N VAL A 37 -1.99 -3.57 2.63
CA VAL A 37 -1.60 -2.22 2.20
C VAL A 37 -1.18 -1.41 3.42
N GLU A 38 0.06 -0.95 3.41
CA GLU A 38 0.62 -0.08 4.44
C GLU A 38 0.88 1.32 3.86
N PHE A 39 0.69 2.35 4.68
CA PHE A 39 1.06 3.73 4.38
C PHE A 39 1.61 4.39 5.64
N HIS A 40 2.88 4.77 5.59
CA HIS A 40 3.57 5.30 6.77
C HIS A 40 4.72 6.24 6.41
N GLY A 41 5.14 7.06 7.37
CA GLY A 41 6.33 7.91 7.23
C GLY A 41 7.63 7.09 7.14
N ASP A 42 8.68 7.71 6.61
CA ASP A 42 10.01 7.08 6.43
C ASP A 42 10.80 6.92 7.76
N LYS A 43 10.37 7.58 8.85
CA LYS A 43 10.97 7.40 10.17
C LYS A 43 10.56 6.06 10.78
N GLU A 44 11.39 5.05 10.59
CA GLU A 44 11.30 3.75 11.25
C GLU A 44 11.74 3.89 12.72
N TYR A 45 10.75 3.93 13.62
CA TYR A 45 10.88 3.93 15.09
C TYR A 45 11.77 5.03 15.70
N ASP A 46 11.14 6.13 16.08
CA ASP A 46 11.26 6.64 17.45
C ASP A 46 9.90 7.23 17.81
N VAL A 47 9.57 7.33 19.09
CA VAL A 47 8.28 7.80 19.60
C VAL A 47 8.07 9.28 19.22
N ASP A 48 7.72 9.53 17.96
CA ASP A 48 7.30 10.83 17.47
C ASP A 48 5.78 10.80 17.45
N ILE A 49 5.20 11.66 18.26
CA ILE A 49 3.78 11.86 18.54
C ILE A 49 2.98 12.27 17.26
N TYR A 50 3.64 12.25 16.09
CA TYR A 50 3.19 12.70 14.77
C TYR A 50 3.40 11.67 13.64
N GLY A 51 3.98 10.50 13.93
CA GLY A 51 4.20 9.44 12.94
C GLY A 51 2.89 8.79 12.52
N TYR A 52 2.34 9.19 11.37
CA TYR A 52 1.14 8.55 10.84
C TYR A 52 1.48 7.16 10.30
N TYR A 53 0.76 6.16 10.81
CA TYR A 53 0.82 4.77 10.35
C TYR A 53 -0.60 4.31 10.03
N TYR A 54 -0.80 3.92 8.78
CA TYR A 54 -2.00 3.25 8.31
C TYR A 54 -1.60 1.85 7.84
N ASN A 55 -2.28 0.84 8.37
CA ASN A 55 -2.16 -0.53 7.90
C ASN A 55 -3.56 -1.14 7.81
N GLN A 56 -3.88 -1.69 6.66
CA GLN A 56 -5.15 -2.32 6.39
C GLN A 56 -4.96 -3.57 5.54
N ASP A 57 -5.48 -4.67 6.03
CA ASP A 57 -5.60 -5.93 5.30
C ASP A 57 -6.87 -5.93 4.44
N PHE A 58 -6.76 -6.50 3.23
CA PHE A 58 -7.87 -6.69 2.31
C PHE A 58 -7.96 -8.15 1.90
N SER A 59 -9.01 -8.83 2.37
CA SER A 59 -9.31 -10.19 1.92
C SER A 59 -9.82 -10.15 0.48
N ILE A 60 -9.15 -10.89 -0.40
CA ILE A 60 -9.56 -11.10 -1.78
C ILE A 60 -10.29 -12.43 -1.95
N PRO A 61 -11.20 -12.54 -2.94
CA PRO A 61 -11.79 -13.83 -3.29
C PRO A 61 -10.69 -14.85 -3.66
N ARG A 62 -10.62 -15.93 -2.88
CA ARG A 62 -9.67 -17.03 -3.09
C ARG A 62 -9.77 -17.60 -4.50
N GLY A 63 -8.63 -17.93 -5.10
CA GLY A 63 -8.56 -18.63 -6.39
C GLY A 63 -8.24 -17.76 -7.59
N ASN A 64 -8.33 -16.44 -7.47
CA ASN A 64 -8.05 -15.52 -8.57
C ASN A 64 -6.54 -15.41 -8.84
N LYS A 65 -6.20 -15.36 -10.13
CA LYS A 65 -4.82 -15.16 -10.64
C LYS A 65 -4.58 -13.77 -11.22
N ALA A 66 -5.64 -12.99 -11.34
CA ALA A 66 -5.59 -11.60 -11.72
C ALA A 66 -6.55 -10.81 -10.83
N TYR A 67 -6.11 -9.67 -10.33
CA TYR A 67 -6.93 -8.83 -9.46
C TYR A 67 -6.61 -7.35 -9.71
N ASP A 68 -7.60 -6.60 -10.13
CA ASP A 68 -7.54 -5.15 -10.16
C ASP A 68 -8.05 -4.62 -8.82
N THR A 69 -7.25 -3.76 -8.19
CA THR A 69 -7.60 -3.13 -6.91
C THR A 69 -7.47 -1.61 -7.00
N SER A 70 -8.32 -0.92 -6.25
CA SER A 70 -8.28 0.51 -6.05
C SER A 70 -8.56 0.82 -4.59
N GLN A 71 -7.59 1.36 -3.87
CA GLN A 71 -7.74 1.77 -2.48
C GLN A 71 -7.59 3.29 -2.34
N GLU A 72 -8.59 3.94 -1.76
CA GLU A 72 -8.51 5.35 -1.39
C GLU A 72 -8.10 5.46 0.08
N ILE A 73 -7.09 6.28 0.35
CA ILE A 73 -6.56 6.51 1.70
C ILE A 73 -6.69 8.01 1.98
N GLN A 74 -7.41 8.33 3.06
CA GLN A 74 -7.57 9.69 3.55
C GLN A 74 -6.34 10.05 4.40
N ILE A 75 -5.63 11.09 4.01
CA ILE A 75 -4.50 11.62 4.78
C ILE A 75 -5.08 12.45 5.93
N PRO A 76 -4.74 12.17 7.21
CA PRO A 76 -5.23 12.97 8.33
C PRO A 76 -4.76 14.42 8.26
N THR A 77 -5.46 15.31 8.95
CA THR A 77 -5.06 16.71 9.11
C THR A 77 -3.79 16.89 9.93
N THR A 78 -3.43 15.90 10.75
CA THR A 78 -2.31 15.93 11.69
C THR A 78 -1.00 15.39 11.13
N VAL A 79 -1.01 14.93 9.87
CA VAL A 79 0.20 14.43 9.19
C VAL A 79 1.19 15.58 8.96
N GLU A 80 2.44 15.38 9.34
CA GLU A 80 3.50 16.34 9.05
C GLU A 80 3.99 16.20 7.60
N PRO A 81 4.41 17.30 6.95
CA PRO A 81 5.08 17.23 5.66
C PRO A 81 6.35 16.38 5.74
N GLY A 82 6.62 15.57 4.73
CA GLY A 82 7.73 14.64 4.79
C GLY A 82 7.72 13.58 3.70
N ASP A 83 8.66 12.64 3.82
CA ASP A 83 8.75 11.46 2.97
C ASP A 83 7.98 10.31 3.62
N TYR A 84 7.14 9.67 2.82
CA TYR A 84 6.25 8.58 3.22
C TYR A 84 6.28 7.49 2.17
N HIS A 85 5.86 6.30 2.58
CA HIS A 85 5.96 5.07 1.80
C HIS A 85 4.60 4.39 1.77
N PHE A 86 4.13 4.05 0.56
CA PHE A 86 3.06 3.08 0.36
C PHE A 86 3.68 1.72 0.12
N VAL A 87 3.20 0.69 0.80
CA VAL A 87 3.65 -0.68 0.66
C VAL A 87 2.46 -1.56 0.31
N ILE A 88 2.61 -2.40 -0.72
CA ILE A 88 1.72 -3.53 -0.95
C ILE A 88 2.51 -4.80 -0.69
N ARG A 89 1.96 -5.66 0.17
CA ARG A 89 2.42 -7.03 0.40
C ARG A 89 1.35 -7.98 -0.12
N LEU A 90 1.76 -8.90 -1.00
CA LEU A 90 0.93 -10.02 -1.43
C LEU A 90 1.43 -11.29 -0.78
N THR A 91 0.50 -12.13 -0.31
CA THR A 91 0.79 -13.48 0.18
C THR A 91 0.00 -14.51 -0.62
N ASP A 92 0.67 -15.48 -1.23
CA ASP A 92 0.00 -16.60 -1.91
C ASP A 92 -0.44 -17.69 -0.92
N GLN A 93 -1.27 -18.65 -1.37
CA GLN A 93 -1.77 -19.74 -0.50
C GLN A 93 -0.67 -20.70 0.00
N ALA A 94 0.53 -20.63 -0.56
CA ALA A 94 1.70 -21.37 -0.06
C ALA A 94 2.54 -20.55 0.93
N GLY A 95 2.13 -19.31 1.24
CA GLY A 95 2.82 -18.39 2.14
C GLY A 95 3.95 -17.59 1.49
N HIS A 96 4.12 -17.64 0.17
CA HIS A 96 5.15 -16.83 -0.48
C HIS A 96 4.70 -15.38 -0.56
N GLN A 97 5.66 -14.48 -0.32
CA GLN A 97 5.41 -13.06 -0.29
C GLN A 97 6.10 -12.30 -1.41
N GLN A 98 5.44 -11.25 -1.87
CA GLN A 98 6.04 -10.22 -2.70
C GLN A 98 5.67 -8.84 -2.19
N ILE A 99 6.67 -7.98 -2.07
CA ILE A 99 6.50 -6.61 -1.57
C ILE A 99 6.84 -5.61 -2.68
N ARG A 100 6.06 -4.53 -2.75
CA ARG A 100 6.37 -3.34 -3.55
C ARG A 100 6.12 -2.09 -2.71
N ALA A 101 7.15 -1.26 -2.61
CA ALA A 101 7.08 0.04 -1.94
C ALA A 101 7.14 1.17 -2.97
N MET A 102 6.48 2.29 -2.66
CA MET A 102 6.43 3.49 -3.47
C MET A 102 6.58 4.71 -2.57
N ALA A 103 7.53 5.59 -2.90
CA ALA A 103 7.70 6.84 -2.18
C ALA A 103 6.61 7.85 -2.58
N ILE A 104 6.11 8.59 -1.59
CA ILE A 104 5.22 9.74 -1.75
C ILE A 104 5.69 10.88 -0.85
N LYS A 105 5.59 12.11 -1.36
CA LYS A 105 5.84 13.31 -0.55
C LYS A 105 4.55 13.88 0.01
N ILE A 106 4.44 14.07 1.32
CA ILE A 106 3.39 14.91 1.90
C ILE A 106 3.89 16.34 2.02
N LYS A 107 3.12 17.30 1.50
CA LYS A 107 3.39 18.75 1.53
C LYS A 107 2.54 19.46 2.57
#